data_AF-A0A2E9M9H2-F1
#
_entry.id   AF-A0A2E9M9H2-F1
#
_cell.length_a   1.000
_cell.length_b   1.000
_cell.length_c   1.000
_cell.angle_alpha   90.00
_cell.angle_beta   90.00
_cell.angle_gamma   90.00
#
_symmetry.space_group_name_H-M   'P 1'
#
loop_
_entity.id
_entity.type
_entity.pdbx_description
1 polymer ?
#
loop_
_entity_poly.entity_id
_entity_poly.type
_entity_poly.pdbx_seq_one_letter_code
_entity_poly.pdbx_strand_id
1 'polypeptide(L)'
;MEVAILFHTSTLDPAAKERFDHDGHVLLPGLLTDEACASLTQALGHIASLMPGDPNYPPNHYAAQHDEYLARLIADPQMLELARSALGGSIRYDHCFTLNRPGGNGGANWHSHAYAEED
;
A
#
# COMPACT_ATOMS: atom_id res chain seq x y z
N MET A 1 -14.05 0.23 -19.78
CA MET A 1 -12.92 0.87 -19.09
C MET A 1 -11.73 -0.04 -19.25
N GLU A 2 -10.65 0.47 -19.82
CA GLU A 2 -9.38 -0.26 -19.93
C GLU A 2 -8.79 -0.41 -18.52
N VAL A 3 -8.38 -1.63 -18.16
CA VAL A 3 -7.78 -1.90 -16.84
C VAL A 3 -6.33 -1.43 -16.91
N ALA A 4 -6.00 -0.37 -16.17
CA ALA A 4 -4.63 0.12 -16.09
C ALA A 4 -3.71 -0.96 -15.51
N ILE A 5 -2.54 -1.17 -16.11
CA ILE A 5 -1.58 -2.17 -15.66
C ILE A 5 -0.78 -1.60 -14.49
N LEU A 6 -0.95 -2.16 -13.30
CA LEU A 6 -0.26 -1.72 -12.09
C LEU A 6 1.15 -2.31 -11.98
N PHE A 7 1.26 -3.62 -12.21
CA PHE A 7 2.46 -4.39 -11.93
C PHE A 7 3.04 -5.02 -13.19
N HIS A 8 4.38 -5.14 -13.22
CA HIS A 8 5.08 -5.97 -14.20
C HIS A 8 4.85 -7.46 -13.95
N THR A 9 4.55 -7.82 -12.69
CA THR A 9 4.24 -9.20 -12.27
C THR A 9 3.33 -9.13 -11.06
N SER A 10 2.22 -9.87 -11.05
CA SER A 10 1.20 -9.82 -10.00
C SER A 10 1.27 -10.97 -9.00
N THR A 11 2.30 -11.81 -9.08
CA THR A 11 2.51 -12.95 -8.16
C THR A 11 3.94 -12.97 -7.65
N LEU A 12 4.12 -13.27 -6.36
CA LEU A 12 5.44 -13.63 -5.83
C LEU A 12 5.95 -14.90 -6.52
N ASP A 13 7.21 -14.88 -6.97
CA ASP A 13 7.89 -16.11 -7.34
C ASP A 13 8.12 -17.01 -6.11
N PRO A 14 8.32 -18.33 -6.28
CA PRO A 14 8.47 -19.25 -5.15
C PRO A 14 9.62 -18.88 -4.19
N ALA A 15 10.73 -18.35 -4.71
CA ALA A 15 11.87 -17.96 -3.88
C ALA A 15 11.57 -16.67 -3.10
N ALA A 16 10.82 -15.74 -3.68
CA ALA A 16 10.32 -14.55 -3.00
C ALA A 16 9.34 -14.91 -1.89
N LYS A 17 8.47 -15.91 -2.11
CA LYS A 17 7.56 -16.42 -1.08
C LYS A 17 8.32 -17.10 0.06
N GLU A 18 9.31 -17.93 -0.24
CA GLU A 18 10.15 -18.57 0.78
C GLU A 18 10.90 -17.54 1.63
N ARG A 19 11.46 -16.48 1.01
CA ARG A 19 12.06 -15.36 1.74
C ARG A 19 11.06 -14.62 2.61
N PHE A 20 9.87 -14.33 2.08
CA PHE A 20 8.80 -13.68 2.84
C PHE A 20 8.41 -14.50 4.08
N ASP A 21 8.28 -15.82 3.94
CA ASP A 21 7.91 -16.72 5.03
C ASP A 21 9.02 -16.83 6.10
N HIS A 22 10.29 -16.70 5.70
CA HIS A 22 11.43 -16.71 6.62
C HIS A 22 11.66 -15.36 7.32
N ASP A 23 11.65 -14.26 6.56
CA ASP A 23 12.08 -12.93 7.02
C ASP A 23 10.93 -12.02 7.46
N GLY A 24 9.68 -12.43 7.21
CA GLY A 24 8.48 -11.60 7.42
C GLY A 24 8.35 -10.42 6.45
N HIS A 25 9.23 -10.30 5.46
CA HIS A 25 9.20 -9.26 4.43
C HIS A 25 9.88 -9.72 3.15
N VAL A 26 9.56 -9.06 2.03
CA VAL A 26 10.24 -9.26 0.75
C VAL A 26 10.29 -7.94 -0.02
N LEU A 27 11.38 -7.70 -0.75
CA LEU A 27 11.54 -6.54 -1.61
C LEU A 27 11.22 -6.90 -3.06
N LEU A 28 10.41 -6.07 -3.71
CA LEU A 28 9.97 -6.24 -5.11
C LEU A 28 10.39 -5.01 -5.93
N PRO A 29 11.70 -4.87 -6.24
CA PRO A 29 12.19 -3.73 -7.01
C PRO A 29 11.61 -3.74 -8.42
N GLY A 30 11.15 -2.58 -8.90
CA GLY A 30 10.58 -2.45 -10.24
C GLY A 30 9.22 -3.13 -10.42
N LEU A 31 8.50 -3.41 -9.32
CA LEU A 31 7.17 -4.03 -9.38
C LEU A 31 6.17 -3.15 -10.14
N LEU A 32 6.12 -1.86 -9.82
CA LEU A 32 5.17 -0.90 -10.38
C LEU A 32 5.57 -0.49 -11.80
N THR A 33 4.58 -0.30 -12.66
CA THR A 33 4.79 0.39 -13.94
C THR A 33 5.06 1.88 -13.74
N ASP A 34 5.70 2.51 -14.74
CA ASP A 34 5.94 3.97 -14.72
C ASP A 34 4.63 4.75 -14.60
N GLU A 35 3.56 4.28 -15.25
CA GLU A 35 2.24 4.90 -15.18
C GLU A 35 1.58 4.72 -13.80
N ALA A 36 1.74 3.55 -13.18
CA ALA A 36 1.30 3.33 -11.80
C ALA A 36 2.08 4.20 -10.81
N CYS A 37 3.39 4.36 -11.01
CA CYS A 37 4.24 5.27 -10.24
C CYS A 37 3.76 6.73 -10.37
N ALA A 38 3.45 7.18 -11.59
CA ALA A 38 2.96 8.53 -11.82
C ALA A 38 1.60 8.78 -11.15
N SER A 39 0.65 7.85 -11.34
CA SER A 39 -0.69 7.92 -10.75
C SER A 39 -0.65 7.88 -9.21
N LEU A 40 0.20 7.00 -8.65
CA LEU A 40 0.39 6.92 -7.20
C LEU A 40 1.03 8.19 -6.65
N THR A 41 2.02 8.76 -7.34
CA THR A 41 2.65 10.03 -6.95
C THR A 41 1.65 11.17 -6.92
N GLN A 42 0.76 11.25 -7.92
CA GLN A 42 -0.30 12.25 -7.96
C GLN A 42 -1.28 12.08 -6.80
N ALA A 43 -1.77 10.86 -6.56
CA ALA A 43 -2.69 10.57 -5.47
C ALA A 43 -2.07 10.86 -4.10
N LEU A 44 -0.83 10.45 -3.87
CA LEU A 44 -0.10 10.76 -2.64
C LEU A 44 0.14 12.27 -2.48
N GLY A 45 0.36 12.99 -3.58
CA GLY A 45 0.47 14.45 -3.59
C GLY A 45 -0.84 15.14 -3.20
N HIS A 46 -1.98 14.60 -3.64
CA HIS A 46 -3.31 15.05 -3.21
C HIS A 46 -3.52 14.84 -1.71
N ILE A 47 -3.25 13.64 -1.18
CA ILE A 47 -3.40 13.39 0.27
C ILE A 47 -2.49 14.32 1.08
N ALA A 48 -1.25 14.57 0.63
CA ALA A 48 -0.36 15.50 1.29
C ALA A 48 -0.88 16.95 1.29
N SER A 49 -1.60 17.39 0.25
CA SER A 49 -2.16 18.75 0.20
C SER A 49 -3.33 18.94 1.16
N LEU A 50 -3.93 17.85 1.64
CA LEU A 50 -5.01 17.88 2.64
C LEU A 50 -4.48 17.92 4.09
N MET A 51 -3.17 17.73 4.30
CA MET A 51 -2.57 17.70 5.64
C MET A 51 -2.47 19.11 6.28
N PRO A 52 -2.65 19.25 7.61
CA PRO A 52 -2.88 18.17 8.58
C PRO A 52 -4.33 17.63 8.62
N GLY A 53 -5.27 18.33 7.99
CA GLY A 53 -6.70 17.96 8.00
C GLY A 53 -7.36 18.07 9.38
N ASP A 54 -8.46 17.33 9.57
CA ASP A 54 -9.12 17.17 10.87
C ASP A 54 -8.27 16.23 11.76
N PRO A 55 -7.85 16.63 12.96
CA PRO A 55 -7.05 15.78 13.84
C PRO A 55 -7.77 14.49 14.29
N ASN A 56 -9.11 14.44 14.27
CA ASN A 56 -9.87 13.21 14.57
C ASN A 56 -10.00 12.29 13.37
N TYR A 57 -9.88 12.85 12.16
CA TYR A 57 -9.99 12.15 10.88
C TYR A 57 -8.87 12.57 9.93
N PRO A 58 -7.60 12.28 10.29
CA PRO A 58 -6.46 12.76 9.53
C PRO A 58 -6.45 12.10 8.14
N PRO A 59 -6.36 12.87 7.04
CA PRO A 59 -6.52 12.34 5.68
C PRO A 59 -5.56 11.20 5.34
N ASN A 60 -4.35 11.20 5.90
CA ASN A 60 -3.35 10.16 5.67
C ASN A 60 -3.69 8.81 6.33
N HIS A 61 -4.62 8.75 7.29
CA HIS A 61 -5.10 7.49 7.89
C HIS A 61 -6.27 6.88 7.11
N TYR A 62 -6.97 7.70 6.32
CA TYR A 62 -8.18 7.33 5.58
C TYR A 62 -8.03 7.66 4.08
N ALA A 63 -6.83 7.51 3.54
CA ALA A 63 -6.46 8.09 2.25
C ALA A 63 -7.34 7.60 1.09
N ALA A 64 -7.77 6.34 1.12
CA ALA A 64 -8.71 5.79 0.15
C ALA A 64 -10.10 6.46 0.14
N GLN A 65 -10.51 7.14 1.23
CA GLN A 65 -11.75 7.92 1.25
C GLN A 65 -11.60 9.28 0.55
N HIS A 66 -10.36 9.75 0.40
CA HIS A 66 -10.06 11.07 -0.14
C HIS A 66 -9.58 11.03 -1.60
N ASP A 67 -9.22 9.86 -2.12
CA ASP A 67 -8.69 9.74 -3.48
C ASP A 67 -9.23 8.49 -4.21
N GLU A 68 -9.87 8.71 -5.35
CA GLU A 68 -10.51 7.64 -6.15
C GLU A 68 -9.51 6.61 -6.67
N TYR A 69 -8.28 7.02 -6.99
CA TYR A 69 -7.25 6.10 -7.44
C TYR A 69 -6.89 5.15 -6.30
N LEU A 70 -6.63 5.68 -5.09
CA LEU A 70 -6.33 4.87 -3.91
C LEU A 70 -7.50 3.95 -3.52
N ALA A 71 -8.74 4.45 -3.60
CA ALA A 71 -9.94 3.63 -3.37
C ALA A 71 -10.00 2.44 -4.32
N ARG A 72 -9.73 2.67 -5.62
CA ARG A 72 -9.77 1.63 -6.64
C ARG A 72 -8.71 0.56 -6.41
N LEU A 73 -7.50 0.94 -5.98
CA LEU A 73 -6.40 -0.01 -5.75
C LEU A 73 -6.77 -1.11 -4.75
N ILE A 74 -7.63 -0.83 -3.75
CA ILE A 74 -8.03 -1.80 -2.72
C ILE A 74 -8.61 -3.08 -3.34
N ALA A 75 -9.37 -2.94 -4.42
CA ALA A 75 -10.04 -4.04 -5.10
C ALA A 75 -9.46 -4.34 -6.49
N ASP A 76 -8.31 -3.77 -6.84
CA ASP A 76 -7.70 -3.98 -8.14
C ASP A 76 -7.28 -5.46 -8.29
N PRO A 77 -7.59 -6.13 -9.41
CA PRO A 77 -7.24 -7.53 -9.60
C PRO A 77 -5.75 -7.84 -9.39
N GLN A 78 -4.84 -6.96 -9.84
CA GLN A 78 -3.39 -7.17 -9.68
C GLN A 78 -2.95 -7.01 -8.23
N MET A 79 -3.53 -6.04 -7.51
CA MET A 79 -3.31 -5.88 -6.05
C MET A 79 -3.79 -7.10 -5.27
N LEU A 80 -5.00 -7.59 -5.58
CA LEU A 80 -5.58 -8.75 -4.92
C LEU A 80 -4.82 -10.04 -5.23
N GLU A 81 -4.34 -10.20 -6.46
CA GLU A 81 -3.51 -11.35 -6.85
C GLU A 81 -2.19 -11.36 -6.09
N LEU A 82 -1.50 -10.20 -6.02
CA LEU A 82 -0.25 -10.09 -5.28
C LEU A 82 -0.45 -10.36 -3.79
N ALA A 83 -1.47 -9.76 -3.18
CA ALA A 83 -1.82 -9.99 -1.79
C ALA A 83 -2.12 -11.47 -1.50
N ARG A 84 -2.86 -12.15 -2.38
CA ARG A 84 -3.15 -13.59 -2.23
C ARG A 84 -1.92 -14.47 -2.42
N SER A 85 -1.00 -14.08 -3.29
CA SER A 85 0.26 -14.82 -3.45
C SER A 85 1.13 -14.78 -2.19
N ALA A 86 1.02 -13.71 -1.39
CA ALA A 86 1.71 -13.58 -0.11
C ALA A 86 0.96 -14.19 1.07
N LEU A 87 -0.35 -13.93 1.19
CA LEU A 87 -1.15 -14.20 2.39
C LEU A 87 -2.09 -15.42 2.26
N GLY A 88 -2.22 -16.00 1.07
CA GLY A 88 -3.19 -17.06 0.77
C GLY A 88 -4.53 -16.54 0.27
N GLY A 89 -5.48 -17.45 0.02
CA GLY A 89 -6.72 -17.13 -0.71
C GLY A 89 -7.75 -16.28 0.04
N SER A 90 -7.73 -16.30 1.37
CA SER A 90 -8.69 -15.56 2.21
C SER A 90 -8.02 -14.32 2.80
N ILE A 91 -8.31 -13.16 2.21
CA ILE A 91 -7.76 -11.86 2.64
C ILE A 91 -8.89 -10.89 2.98
N ARG A 92 -8.62 -9.99 3.93
CA ARG A 92 -9.50 -8.88 4.31
C ARG A 92 -8.71 -7.59 4.20
N TYR A 93 -9.30 -6.58 3.57
CA TYR A 93 -8.78 -5.23 3.62
C TYR A 93 -9.02 -4.62 5.01
N ASP A 94 -7.99 -3.96 5.56
CA ASP A 94 -8.07 -3.33 6.87
C ASP A 94 -8.09 -1.79 6.73
N HIS A 95 -7.01 -1.19 6.25
CA HIS A 95 -6.92 0.26 6.07
C HIS A 95 -5.93 0.66 4.95
N CYS A 96 -5.97 1.93 4.54
CA CYS A 96 -5.08 2.53 3.53
C CYS A 96 -4.47 3.79 4.14
N PHE A 97 -3.20 3.66 4.53
CA PHE A 97 -2.42 4.73 5.14
C PHE A 97 -1.35 5.25 4.17
N THR A 98 -1.16 6.57 4.10
CA THR A 98 -0.10 7.17 3.28
C THR A 98 1.06 7.67 4.14
N LEU A 99 2.28 7.23 3.82
CA LEU A 99 3.51 7.60 4.51
C LEU A 99 4.31 8.66 3.72
N ASN A 100 3.73 9.84 3.51
CA ASN A 100 4.44 10.95 2.88
C ASN A 100 5.46 11.55 3.87
N ARG A 101 6.75 11.58 3.48
CA ARG A 101 7.83 12.11 4.32
C ARG A 101 8.42 13.38 3.69
N PRO A 102 8.06 14.58 4.17
CA PRO A 102 8.68 15.81 3.69
C PRO A 102 10.17 15.86 4.05
N GLY A 103 10.92 16.74 3.37
CA GLY A 103 12.33 16.97 3.67
C GLY A 103 12.54 17.34 5.14
N GLY A 104 13.52 16.71 5.79
CA GLY A 104 13.78 16.90 7.22
C GLY A 104 12.95 16.00 8.16
N ASN A 105 12.10 15.12 7.64
CA ASN A 105 11.45 14.09 8.45
C ASN A 105 12.48 13.14 9.08
N GLY A 106 12.47 13.02 10.41
CA GLY A 106 13.43 12.20 11.17
C GLY A 106 13.22 10.69 11.08
N GLY A 107 12.20 10.24 10.35
CA GLY A 107 11.81 8.83 10.27
C GLY A 107 11.12 8.34 11.55
N ALA A 108 11.06 7.02 11.68
CA ALA A 108 10.55 6.35 12.87
C ALA A 108 11.64 5.45 13.45
N ASN A 109 11.66 5.32 14.78
CA ASN A 109 12.51 4.35 15.47
C ASN A 109 12.00 2.93 15.23
N TRP A 110 12.79 1.91 15.60
CA TRP A 110 12.35 0.52 15.56
C TRP A 110 11.13 0.30 16.45
N HIS A 111 10.05 -0.23 15.86
CA HIS A 111 8.82 -0.62 16.55
C HIS A 111 8.11 -1.70 15.73
N SER A 112 7.21 -2.45 16.38
CA SER A 112 6.21 -3.30 15.74
C SER A 112 4.82 -2.81 16.12
N HIS A 113 3.83 -3.14 15.30
CA HIS A 113 2.43 -2.94 15.66
C HIS A 113 1.86 -4.28 16.10
N ALA A 114 1.21 -4.31 17.27
CA ALA A 114 0.33 -5.41 17.61
C ALA A 114 -0.93 -5.26 16.76
N TYR A 115 -1.17 -6.20 15.85
CA TYR A 115 -2.44 -6.34 15.17
C TYR A 115 -3.00 -7.70 15.60
N ALA A 116 -4.12 -7.68 16.34
CA ALA A 116 -4.85 -8.82 16.91
C ALA A 116 -4.64 -9.17 18.41
N GLU A 117 -4.52 -8.17 19.29
CA GLU A 117 -4.87 -8.35 20.71
C GLU A 117 -5.68 -7.14 21.22
N GLU A 118 -6.95 -7.05 20.82
CA GLU A 118 -7.99 -6.37 21.59
C GLU A 118 -9.23 -7.29 21.57
N ASP A 119 -9.49 -7.93 22.71
CA ASP A 119 -10.72 -8.68 23.01
C ASP A 119 -11.95 -7.75 23.06
#